data_AF-A0A6L3XUN4-F1
#
_entry.id   AF-A0A6L3XUN4-F1
#
_cell.length_a   1.000
_cell.length_b   1.000
_cell.length_c   1.000
_cell.angle_alpha   90.00
_cell.angle_beta   90.00
_cell.angle_gamma   90.00
#
_symmetry.space_group_name_H-M   'P 1'
#
loop_
_entity.id
_entity.type
_entity.pdbx_description
1 polymer ?
#
loop_
_entity_poly.entity_id
_entity_poly.type
_entity_poly.pdbx_seq_one_letter_code
_entity_poly.pdbx_strand_id
1 'polypeptide(L)'
;MSEQINPLWNHFIRAVQEEVKPALGCTEPVSLALACAMAAGQLDGEVTRIEAWVSPNLMKNGLGVTVPGTGMVGLPIAAALGATGGNAHAGLEVLKDASAEALTRAKALLNAGLVQVKLQEPCEEILYSRACVYVGESSAMVTIAGGHTRVVEVVCQGETRFRLDDRQSQNNDDPLAVLSTTTLSQ
;
A
#
# COMPACT_ATOMS: atom_id res chain seq x y z
N MET A 1 48.19 -1.74 1.39
CA MET A 1 47.41 -0.55 1.80
C MET A 1 46.04 -1.05 2.20
N SER A 2 45.81 -1.24 3.49
CA SER A 2 44.50 -1.58 4.03
C SER A 2 43.63 -0.34 3.95
N GLU A 3 42.58 -0.36 3.13
CA GLU A 3 41.53 0.66 3.16
C GLU A 3 40.97 0.72 4.58
N GLN A 4 41.22 1.82 5.30
CA GLN A 4 40.49 2.11 6.53
C GLN A 4 39.05 2.40 6.13
N ILE A 5 38.20 1.38 6.23
CA ILE A 5 36.76 1.51 6.04
C ILE A 5 36.26 2.51 7.08
N ASN A 6 35.72 3.66 6.63
CA ASN A 6 35.12 4.67 7.49
C ASN A 6 34.10 4.00 8.42
N PRO A 7 34.21 4.15 9.76
CA PRO A 7 33.34 3.47 10.73
C PRO A 7 31.84 3.80 10.54
N LEU A 8 31.53 4.90 9.86
CA LEU A 8 30.16 5.30 9.53
C LEU A 8 29.52 4.45 8.42
N TRP A 9 30.29 3.71 7.62
CA TRP A 9 29.77 2.93 6.50
C TRP A 9 28.71 1.91 6.93
N ASN A 10 28.94 1.21 8.04
CA ASN A 10 27.97 0.23 8.53
C ASN A 10 26.65 0.90 8.95
N HIS A 11 26.71 2.12 9.49
CA HIS A 11 25.52 2.89 9.84
C HIS A 11 24.76 3.34 8.59
N PHE A 12 25.45 3.80 7.53
CA PHE A 12 24.81 4.14 6.27
C PHE A 12 24.21 2.94 5.55
N ILE A 13 24.92 1.81 5.51
CA ILE A 13 24.40 0.58 4.90
C ILE A 13 23.14 0.13 5.64
N ARG A 14 23.14 0.16 6.99
CA ARG A 14 21.97 -0.14 7.81
C ARG A 14 20.80 0.80 7.48
N ALA A 15 21.04 2.10 7.43
CA ALA A 15 20.02 3.09 7.08
C ALA A 15 19.40 2.83 5.70
N VAL A 16 20.23 2.55 4.69
CA VAL A 16 19.74 2.21 3.35
C VAL A 16 18.94 0.91 3.35
N GLN A 17 19.40 -0.13 4.06
CA GLN A 17 18.70 -1.41 4.12
C GLN A 17 17.34 -1.32 4.83
N GLU A 18 17.20 -0.46 5.84
CA GLU A 18 15.94 -0.28 6.57
C GLU A 18 14.95 0.59 5.78
N GLU A 19 15.42 1.63 5.09
CA GLU A 19 14.57 2.58 4.37
C GLU A 19 14.28 2.21 2.90
N VAL A 20 15.18 1.48 2.24
CA VAL A 20 15.03 1.11 0.82
C VAL A 20 14.45 -0.30 0.70
N LYS A 21 13.13 -0.37 0.58
CA LYS A 21 12.39 -1.63 0.38
C LYS A 21 12.05 -1.85 -1.09
N PRO A 22 12.13 -3.09 -1.60
CA PRO A 22 11.65 -3.42 -2.94
C PRO A 22 10.17 -3.05 -3.12
N ALA A 23 9.85 -2.48 -4.27
CA ALA A 23 8.49 -2.09 -4.63
C ALA A 23 8.21 -2.41 -6.10
N LEU A 24 6.97 -2.80 -6.41
CA LEU A 24 6.54 -3.07 -7.77
C LEU A 24 5.93 -1.81 -8.40
N GLY A 25 6.76 -0.98 -9.03
CA GLY A 25 6.31 0.25 -9.70
C GLY A 25 6.07 1.42 -8.74
N CYS A 26 5.19 2.35 -9.11
CA CYS A 26 4.84 3.49 -8.25
C CYS A 26 4.13 3.01 -6.98
N THR A 27 4.53 3.55 -5.83
CA THR A 27 4.05 3.06 -4.52
C THR A 27 2.62 3.49 -4.22
N GLU A 28 2.10 4.53 -4.88
CA GLU A 28 0.73 5.03 -4.67
C GLU A 28 -0.35 4.05 -5.12
N PRO A 29 -0.38 3.54 -6.37
CA PRO A 29 -1.32 2.49 -6.74
C PRO A 29 -1.13 1.20 -5.93
N VAL A 30 0.11 0.87 -5.59
CA VAL A 30 0.45 -0.32 -4.80
C VAL A 30 -0.11 -0.24 -3.38
N SER A 31 -0.06 0.93 -2.74
CA SER A 31 -0.67 1.17 -1.42
C SER A 31 -2.17 0.90 -1.45
N LEU A 32 -2.87 1.38 -2.48
CA LEU A 32 -4.30 1.10 -2.63
C LEU A 32 -4.57 -0.38 -2.93
N ALA A 33 -3.77 -1.00 -3.80
CA ALA A 33 -3.87 -2.43 -4.09
C ALA A 33 -3.65 -3.29 -2.83
N LEU A 34 -2.71 -2.90 -1.96
CA LEU A 34 -2.46 -3.55 -0.68
C LEU A 34 -3.68 -3.46 0.24
N ALA A 35 -4.28 -2.28 0.40
CA ALA A 35 -5.51 -2.12 1.17
C ALA A 35 -6.64 -3.04 0.63
N CYS A 36 -6.80 -3.11 -0.69
CA CYS A 36 -7.77 -3.99 -1.34
C CYS A 36 -7.49 -5.48 -1.11
N ALA A 37 -6.22 -5.91 -1.22
CA ALA A 37 -5.83 -7.31 -0.99
C ALA A 37 -6.07 -7.72 0.47
N MET A 38 -5.71 -6.85 1.41
CA MET A 38 -5.93 -7.09 2.84
C MET A 38 -7.41 -7.16 3.18
N ALA A 39 -8.24 -6.28 2.60
CA ALA A 39 -9.68 -6.29 2.79
C ALA A 39 -10.33 -7.55 2.20
N ALA A 40 -9.96 -7.93 0.97
CA ALA A 40 -10.44 -9.15 0.33
C ALA A 40 -10.07 -10.41 1.15
N GLY A 41 -8.86 -10.45 1.72
CA GLY A 41 -8.41 -11.54 2.58
C GLY A 41 -9.16 -11.68 3.92
N GLN A 42 -10.02 -10.73 4.29
CA GLN A 42 -10.92 -10.86 5.45
C GLN A 42 -12.25 -11.56 5.12
N LEU A 43 -12.51 -11.84 3.84
CA LEU A 43 -13.79 -12.34 3.33
C LEU A 43 -13.61 -13.67 2.60
N ASP A 44 -14.63 -14.52 2.69
CA ASP A 44 -14.71 -15.75 1.92
C ASP A 44 -15.56 -15.54 0.65
N GLY A 45 -14.99 -15.83 -0.52
CA GLY A 45 -15.69 -15.84 -1.80
C GLY A 45 -15.15 -14.83 -2.82
N GLU A 46 -15.88 -14.64 -3.91
CA GLU A 46 -15.45 -13.77 -5.02
C GLU A 46 -15.87 -12.31 -4.80
N VAL A 47 -14.92 -11.41 -5.04
CA VAL A 47 -15.15 -9.96 -4.93
C VAL A 47 -16.21 -9.50 -5.94
N THR A 48 -17.27 -8.87 -5.43
CA THR A 48 -18.39 -8.37 -6.23
C THR A 48 -18.34 -6.85 -6.44
N ARG A 49 -17.71 -6.10 -5.52
CA ARG A 49 -17.63 -4.64 -5.59
C ARG A 49 -16.46 -4.10 -4.78
N ILE A 50 -15.93 -2.96 -5.21
CA ILE A 50 -14.83 -2.26 -4.54
C ILE A 50 -15.17 -0.77 -4.49
N GLU A 51 -15.08 -0.20 -3.29
CA GLU A 51 -15.14 1.24 -3.07
C GLU A 51 -13.88 1.68 -2.34
N ALA A 52 -13.20 2.69 -2.88
CA ALA A 52 -11.97 3.19 -2.33
C ALA A 52 -11.99 4.71 -2.16
N TRP A 53 -11.27 5.19 -1.15
CA TRP A 53 -11.04 6.59 -0.86
C TRP A 53 -9.55 6.82 -0.68
N VAL A 54 -9.01 7.85 -1.31
CA VAL A 54 -7.59 8.15 -1.29
C VAL A 54 -7.33 9.63 -0.99
N SER A 55 -6.15 9.96 -0.47
CA SER A 55 -5.77 11.37 -0.30
C SER A 55 -5.63 12.09 -1.65
N PRO A 56 -5.77 13.43 -1.71
CA PRO A 56 -5.52 14.19 -2.93
C PRO A 56 -4.13 13.95 -3.53
N ASN A 57 -3.11 13.78 -2.67
CA ASN A 57 -1.75 13.49 -3.12
C ASN A 57 -1.61 12.08 -3.70
N LEU A 58 -2.25 11.07 -3.10
CA LEU A 58 -2.25 9.72 -3.65
C LEU A 58 -3.05 9.66 -4.96
N MET A 59 -4.18 10.38 -5.05
CA MET A 59 -4.97 10.50 -6.27
C MET A 59 -4.13 11.05 -7.43
N LYS A 60 -3.50 12.23 -7.26
CA LYS A 60 -2.74 12.87 -8.35
C LYS A 60 -1.54 12.01 -8.80
N ASN A 61 -0.85 11.34 -7.87
CA ASN A 61 0.35 10.54 -8.16
C ASN A 61 0.00 9.17 -8.73
N GLY A 62 -1.11 8.56 -8.30
CA GLY A 62 -1.51 7.22 -8.67
C GLY A 62 -2.39 7.11 -9.92
N LEU A 63 -3.00 8.21 -10.38
CA LEU A 63 -3.97 8.16 -11.48
C LEU A 63 -3.31 7.97 -12.86
N GLY A 64 -2.15 8.58 -13.09
CA GLY A 64 -1.47 8.62 -14.40
C GLY A 64 -0.36 7.59 -14.59
N VAL A 65 -0.20 6.66 -13.65
CA VAL A 65 0.93 5.71 -13.64
C VAL A 65 0.50 4.30 -14.03
N THR A 66 1.36 3.61 -14.77
CA THR A 66 1.13 2.23 -15.19
C THR A 66 1.19 1.28 -13.98
N VAL A 67 0.24 0.36 -13.91
CA VAL A 67 0.25 -0.72 -12.91
C VAL A 67 0.97 -1.93 -13.49
N PRO A 68 2.10 -2.37 -12.92
CA PRO A 68 2.91 -3.46 -13.47
C PRO A 68 2.12 -4.75 -13.70
N GLY A 69 2.42 -5.45 -14.79
CA GLY A 69 1.75 -6.71 -15.16
C GLY A 69 0.34 -6.56 -15.75
N THR A 70 -0.27 -5.36 -15.72
CA THR A 70 -1.67 -5.18 -16.14
C THR A 70 -1.84 -4.65 -17.57
N GLY A 71 -0.85 -3.91 -18.07
CA GLY A 71 -0.95 -3.13 -19.32
C GLY A 71 -1.91 -1.93 -19.22
N MET A 72 -2.35 -1.57 -18.01
CA MET A 72 -3.32 -0.51 -17.74
C MET A 72 -2.73 0.53 -16.78
N VAL A 73 -3.40 1.66 -16.69
CA VAL A 73 -2.97 2.84 -15.93
C VAL A 73 -4.02 3.17 -14.86
N GLY A 74 -3.55 3.59 -13.69
CA GLY A 74 -4.36 4.25 -12.69
C GLY A 74 -4.82 3.40 -11.50
N LEU A 75 -5.35 4.10 -10.50
CA LEU A 75 -5.84 3.54 -9.24
C LEU A 75 -6.94 2.48 -9.38
N PRO A 76 -7.95 2.61 -10.28
CA PRO A 76 -9.01 1.61 -10.37
C PRO A 76 -8.51 0.21 -10.69
N ILE A 77 -7.56 0.05 -11.62
CA ILE A 77 -7.01 -1.26 -11.95
C ILE A 77 -6.11 -1.80 -10.84
N ALA A 78 -5.36 -0.94 -10.14
CA ALA A 78 -4.59 -1.36 -8.98
C ALA A 78 -5.50 -1.91 -7.86
N ALA A 79 -6.59 -1.19 -7.55
CA ALA A 79 -7.58 -1.62 -6.56
C ALA A 79 -8.24 -2.96 -6.94
N ALA A 80 -8.68 -3.07 -8.20
CA ALA A 80 -9.32 -4.27 -8.72
C ALA A 80 -8.38 -5.49 -8.65
N LEU A 81 -7.15 -5.36 -9.15
CA LEU A 81 -6.19 -6.46 -9.15
C LEU A 81 -5.73 -6.83 -7.73
N GLY A 82 -5.55 -5.83 -6.86
CA GLY A 82 -5.25 -6.06 -5.45
C GLY A 82 -6.32 -6.93 -4.79
N ALA A 83 -7.61 -6.62 -5.00
CA ALA A 83 -8.70 -7.39 -4.43
C ALA A 83 -8.86 -8.79 -5.04
N THR A 84 -8.62 -8.97 -6.34
CA THR A 84 -8.89 -10.25 -7.03
C THR A 84 -7.71 -11.23 -7.05
N GLY A 85 -6.49 -10.77 -6.78
CA GLY A 85 -5.29 -11.62 -6.80
C GLY A 85 -4.04 -11.02 -6.20
N GLY A 86 -4.16 -9.96 -5.38
CA GLY A 86 -3.02 -9.42 -4.64
C GLY A 86 -2.65 -10.28 -3.43
N ASN A 87 -1.36 -10.36 -3.11
CA ASN A 87 -0.87 -10.99 -1.90
C ASN A 87 -0.80 -9.98 -0.74
N ALA A 88 -1.77 -10.05 0.18
CA ALA A 88 -1.89 -9.18 1.34
C ALA A 88 -0.64 -9.13 2.25
N HIS A 89 0.25 -10.13 2.17
CA HIS A 89 1.46 -10.24 3.00
C HIS A 89 2.73 -9.78 2.27
N ALA A 90 2.64 -9.39 0.99
CA ALA A 90 3.79 -9.01 0.18
C ALA A 90 4.13 -7.51 0.22
N GLY A 91 3.43 -6.71 1.03
CA GLY A 91 3.71 -5.29 1.18
C GLY A 91 3.67 -4.54 -0.17
N LEU A 92 4.77 -3.86 -0.52
CA LEU A 92 4.90 -3.12 -1.79
C LEU A 92 5.07 -4.01 -3.03
N GLU A 93 5.13 -5.33 -2.84
CA GLU A 93 5.10 -6.32 -3.91
C GLU A 93 3.74 -7.04 -4.02
N VAL A 94 2.66 -6.47 -3.46
CA VAL A 94 1.30 -7.07 -3.45
C VAL A 94 0.85 -7.66 -4.79
N LEU A 95 1.29 -7.09 -5.92
CA LEU A 95 0.88 -7.52 -7.26
C LEU A 95 1.87 -8.46 -7.97
N LYS A 96 2.99 -8.85 -7.35
CA LYS A 96 4.08 -9.58 -8.04
C LYS A 96 3.65 -10.95 -8.59
N ASP A 97 2.78 -11.63 -7.85
CA ASP A 97 2.32 -12.99 -8.14
C ASP A 97 0.89 -13.02 -8.71
N ALA A 98 0.37 -11.86 -9.14
CA ALA A 98 -1.00 -11.76 -9.64
C ALA A 98 -1.18 -12.54 -10.95
N SER A 99 -2.14 -13.47 -10.96
CA SER A 99 -2.36 -14.36 -12.10
C SER A 99 -3.12 -13.70 -13.26
N ALA A 100 -3.05 -14.31 -14.45
CA ALA A 100 -3.80 -13.84 -15.62
C ALA A 100 -5.33 -13.92 -15.40
N GLU A 101 -5.79 -14.91 -14.66
CA GLU A 101 -7.20 -15.07 -14.27
C GLU A 101 -7.62 -13.96 -13.30
N ALA A 102 -6.78 -13.61 -12.33
CA ALA A 102 -7.03 -12.48 -11.43
C ALA A 102 -7.13 -11.16 -12.19
N LEU A 103 -6.25 -10.94 -13.17
CA LEU A 103 -6.29 -9.77 -14.06
C LEU A 103 -7.56 -9.75 -14.91
N THR A 104 -8.02 -10.91 -15.38
CA THR A 104 -9.28 -11.03 -16.14
C THR A 104 -10.48 -10.65 -15.27
N ARG A 105 -10.55 -11.15 -14.02
CA ARG A 105 -11.58 -10.76 -13.05
C ARG A 105 -11.52 -9.26 -12.72
N ALA A 106 -10.33 -8.71 -12.51
CA ALA A 106 -10.15 -7.29 -12.23
C ALA A 106 -10.69 -6.40 -13.37
N LYS A 107 -10.37 -6.76 -14.62
CA LYS A 107 -10.90 -6.08 -15.81
C LYS A 107 -12.42 -6.21 -15.93
N ALA A 108 -12.99 -7.36 -15.59
CA ALA A 108 -14.44 -7.55 -15.58
C ALA A 108 -15.15 -6.63 -14.58
N LEU A 109 -14.62 -6.50 -13.34
CA LEU A 109 -15.16 -5.58 -12.33
C LEU A 109 -15.10 -4.12 -12.79
N LEU A 110 -14.01 -3.71 -13.42
CA LEU A 110 -13.88 -2.36 -13.98
C LEU A 110 -14.90 -2.09 -15.09
N ASN A 111 -15.02 -3.01 -16.05
CA ASN A 111 -15.95 -2.87 -17.17
C ASN A 111 -17.41 -2.85 -16.71
N ALA A 112 -17.72 -3.52 -15.61
CA ALA A 112 -19.04 -3.51 -14.99
C ALA A 112 -19.31 -2.26 -14.12
N GLY A 113 -18.34 -1.36 -13.95
CA GLY A 113 -18.48 -0.17 -13.10
C GLY A 113 -18.52 -0.49 -11.59
N LEU A 114 -18.02 -1.66 -11.19
CA LEU A 114 -18.07 -2.16 -9.81
C LEU A 114 -16.86 -1.74 -8.98
N VAL A 115 -16.00 -0.86 -9.52
CA VAL A 115 -14.82 -0.32 -8.85
C VAL A 115 -14.91 1.20 -8.87
N GLN A 116 -14.97 1.81 -7.69
CA GLN A 116 -14.98 3.27 -7.53
C GLN A 116 -13.81 3.72 -6.68
N VAL A 117 -13.08 4.73 -7.15
CA VAL A 117 -12.02 5.39 -6.38
C VAL A 117 -12.41 6.87 -6.24
N LYS A 118 -12.53 7.34 -5.01
CA LYS A 118 -12.98 8.70 -4.65
C LYS A 118 -11.90 9.42 -3.86
N LEU A 119 -12.01 10.74 -3.79
CA LEU A 119 -11.22 11.50 -2.83
C LEU A 119 -11.78 11.29 -1.41
N GLN A 120 -10.87 11.15 -0.45
CA GLN A 120 -11.20 11.23 0.96
C GLN A 120 -11.33 12.72 1.33
N GLU A 121 -12.48 13.13 1.84
CA GLU A 121 -12.74 14.51 2.27
C GLU A 121 -13.56 14.51 3.58
N PRO A 122 -13.09 15.18 4.65
CA PRO A 122 -11.75 15.78 4.80
C PRO A 122 -10.64 14.70 4.86
N CYS A 123 -9.41 15.09 4.50
CA CYS A 123 -8.21 14.24 4.59
C CYS A 123 -7.00 15.08 4.98
N GLU A 124 -6.47 14.83 6.18
CA GLU A 124 -5.28 15.51 6.71
C GLU A 124 -3.98 14.77 6.35
N GLU A 125 -4.10 13.48 6.03
CA GLU A 125 -2.99 12.60 5.69
C GLU A 125 -2.50 12.84 4.25
N ILE A 126 -1.20 13.09 4.09
CA ILE A 126 -0.58 13.19 2.75
C ILE A 126 -0.74 11.86 2.02
N LEU A 127 -0.58 10.74 2.73
CA LEU A 127 -0.69 9.41 2.17
C LEU A 127 -1.82 8.67 2.88
N TYR A 128 -2.91 8.45 2.16
CA TYR A 128 -4.09 7.77 2.66
C TYR A 128 -4.68 6.87 1.58
N SER A 129 -4.94 5.61 1.93
CA SER A 129 -5.69 4.64 1.14
C SER A 129 -6.68 3.91 2.03
N ARG A 130 -7.97 4.02 1.72
CA ARG A 130 -9.01 3.21 2.34
C ARG A 130 -9.73 2.43 1.27
N ALA A 131 -9.87 1.13 1.44
CA ALA A 131 -10.58 0.26 0.52
C ALA A 131 -11.63 -0.53 1.29
N CYS A 132 -12.88 -0.48 0.82
CA CYS A 132 -13.97 -1.35 1.21
C CYS A 132 -14.24 -2.34 0.07
N VAL A 133 -14.08 -3.63 0.35
CA VAL A 133 -14.28 -4.73 -0.58
C VAL A 133 -15.53 -5.49 -0.17
N TYR A 134 -16.34 -5.87 -1.15
CA TYR A 134 -17.59 -6.59 -0.94
C TYR A 134 -17.53 -7.98 -1.59
N VAL A 135 -18.12 -8.97 -0.91
CA VAL A 135 -18.40 -10.31 -1.40
C VAL A 135 -19.87 -10.60 -1.12
N GLY A 136 -20.74 -10.41 -2.11
CA GLY A 136 -22.19 -10.38 -1.90
C GLY A 136 -22.58 -9.28 -0.89
N GLU A 137 -23.26 -9.67 0.19
CA GLU A 137 -23.65 -8.77 1.30
C GLU A 137 -22.53 -8.56 2.33
N SER A 138 -21.46 -9.35 2.26
CA SER A 138 -20.33 -9.27 3.18
C SER A 138 -19.38 -8.15 2.78
N SER A 139 -18.79 -7.45 3.76
CA SER A 139 -17.83 -6.40 3.50
C SER A 139 -16.69 -6.35 4.51
N ALA A 140 -15.54 -5.93 4.02
CA ALA A 140 -14.37 -5.65 4.83
C ALA A 140 -13.69 -4.38 4.31
N MET A 141 -13.14 -3.61 5.23
CA MET A 141 -12.54 -2.32 4.98
C MET A 141 -11.18 -2.23 5.66
N VAL A 142 -10.18 -1.78 4.91
CA VAL A 142 -8.82 -1.56 5.40
C VAL A 142 -8.41 -0.14 5.11
N THR A 143 -7.77 0.50 6.08
CA THR A 143 -7.19 1.84 5.94
C THR A 143 -5.68 1.79 6.18
N ILE A 144 -4.94 2.38 5.25
CA ILE A 144 -3.50 2.59 5.27
C ILE A 144 -3.24 4.10 5.29
N ALA A 145 -2.49 4.58 6.28
CA ALA A 145 -2.21 6.01 6.46
C ALA A 145 -0.86 6.27 7.15
N GLY A 146 -0.24 7.42 6.83
CA GLY A 146 1.09 7.79 7.34
C GLY A 146 2.26 7.01 6.72
N GLY A 147 2.00 6.19 5.69
CA GLY A 147 2.99 5.40 4.95
C GLY A 147 2.33 4.38 4.02
N HIS A 148 3.00 3.94 2.96
CA HIS A 148 2.41 3.09 1.91
C HIS A 148 1.98 1.68 2.36
N THR A 149 2.43 1.23 3.53
CA THR A 149 2.10 -0.10 4.09
C THR A 149 1.65 -0.05 5.55
N ARG A 150 1.51 1.16 6.11
CA ARG A 150 1.15 1.37 7.52
C ARG A 150 -0.37 1.22 7.68
N VAL A 151 -0.81 0.02 7.98
CA VAL A 151 -2.22 -0.29 8.28
C VAL A 151 -2.61 0.37 9.60
N VAL A 152 -3.66 1.19 9.58
CA VAL A 152 -4.16 1.91 10.77
C VAL A 152 -5.50 1.37 11.25
N GLU A 153 -6.28 0.73 10.37
CA GLU A 153 -7.58 0.18 10.72
C GLU A 153 -7.97 -0.97 9.81
N VAL A 154 -8.58 -2.01 10.40
CA VAL A 154 -9.27 -3.10 9.69
C VAL A 154 -10.65 -3.28 10.32
N VAL A 155 -11.69 -3.20 9.50
CA VAL A 155 -13.09 -3.43 9.87
C VAL A 155 -13.63 -4.57 9.02
N CYS A 156 -14.26 -5.58 9.61
CA CYS A 156 -14.90 -6.68 8.89
C CYS A 156 -16.32 -6.84 9.42
N GLN A 157 -17.32 -6.82 8.54
CA GLN A 157 -18.75 -6.90 8.91
C GLN A 157 -19.18 -5.83 9.92
N GLY A 158 -18.60 -4.62 9.82
CA GLY A 158 -18.85 -3.52 10.75
C GLY A 158 -18.14 -3.65 12.11
N GLU A 159 -17.41 -4.74 12.37
CA GLU A 159 -16.63 -4.93 13.58
C GLU A 159 -15.16 -4.54 13.36
N THR A 160 -14.61 -3.65 14.19
CA THR A 160 -13.19 -3.29 14.15
C THR A 160 -12.35 -4.48 14.63
N ARG A 161 -11.59 -5.10 13.72
CA ARG A 161 -10.66 -6.20 14.00
C ARG A 161 -9.29 -5.71 14.43
N PHE A 162 -8.88 -4.55 13.93
CA PHE A 162 -7.61 -3.92 14.24
C PHE A 162 -7.75 -2.40 14.18
N ARG A 163 -7.12 -1.71 15.13
CA ARG A 163 -6.89 -0.27 15.08
C ARG A 163 -5.51 0.01 15.67
N LEU A 164 -4.73 0.83 14.98
CA LEU A 164 -3.42 1.24 15.47
C LEU A 164 -3.61 2.39 16.46
N ASP A 165 -3.28 2.15 17.72
CA ASP A 165 -3.29 3.20 18.75
C ASP A 165 -2.02 4.06 18.62
N ASP A 166 -2.16 5.39 18.56
CA ASP A 166 -1.08 6.38 18.43
C ASP A 166 -0.02 6.34 19.57
N ARG A 167 -0.22 5.52 20.60
CA ARG A 167 0.60 5.52 21.82
C ARG A 167 1.90 4.71 21.75
N GLN A 168 2.18 4.00 20.66
CA GLN A 168 3.40 3.18 20.58
C GLN A 168 4.09 3.30 19.23
N SER A 169 5.12 4.15 19.18
CA SER A 169 6.40 3.87 18.52
C SER A 169 7.36 5.05 18.74
N GLN A 170 7.95 5.14 19.94
CA GLN A 170 9.28 5.73 20.08
C GLN A 170 10.24 4.58 20.40
N ASN A 171 10.64 3.84 19.37
CA ASN A 171 11.88 3.08 19.46
C ASN A 171 13.00 4.04 19.12
N ASN A 172 13.88 4.27 20.09
CA ASN A 172 14.96 5.26 20.08
C ASN A 172 16.20 4.78 19.30
N ASP A 173 16.01 3.99 18.24
CA ASP A 173 17.07 3.47 17.37
C ASP A 173 16.77 3.89 15.93
N ASP A 174 16.75 5.20 15.71
CA ASP A 174 16.56 5.80 14.39
C ASP A 174 17.82 5.54 13.53
N PRO A 175 17.74 4.66 12.51
CA PRO A 175 18.88 4.36 11.66
C PRO A 175 19.35 5.57 10.85
N LEU A 176 18.50 6.59 10.66
CA LEU A 176 18.81 7.83 9.94
C LEU A 176 19.50 8.87 10.81
N ALA A 177 19.61 8.67 12.13
CA ALA A 177 20.28 9.61 13.03
C ALA A 177 21.71 9.93 12.55
N VAL A 178 22.42 8.97 11.96
CA VAL A 178 23.76 9.15 11.38
C VAL A 178 23.80 10.22 10.29
N LEU A 179 22.72 10.36 9.49
CA LEU A 179 22.65 11.35 8.42
C LEU A 179 22.49 12.78 8.97
N SER A 180 21.87 12.93 10.14
CA SER A 180 21.64 14.25 10.75
C SER A 180 22.91 14.88 11.33
N THR A 181 23.90 14.06 11.68
CA THR A 181 25.13 14.50 12.35
C THR A 181 26.38 14.40 11.46
N THR A 182 26.27 13.85 10.25
CA THR A 182 27.44 13.67 9.35
C THR A 182 27.59 14.83 8.37
N THR A 183 28.81 15.34 8.21
CA THR A 183 29.17 16.38 7.23
C THR A 183 30.18 15.89 6.21
N LEU A 184 30.12 16.39 4.98
CA LEU A 184 31.07 16.08 3.90
C LEU A 184 32.46 16.71 4.09
N SER A 185 32.59 17.67 5.00
CA SER A 185 33.87 18.25 5.41
C SER A 185 34.55 17.35 6.43
N GLN A 186 35.38 16.41 5.94
CA GLN A 186 36.44 15.77 6.72
C GLN A 186 37.78 16.37 6.33
#